data_AF-A0A9D2E142-F1
#
_entry.id   AF-A0A9D2E142-F1
#
_cell.length_a   1.000
_cell.length_b   1.000
_cell.length_c   1.000
_cell.angle_alpha   90.00
_cell.angle_beta   90.00
_cell.angle_gamma   90.00
#
_symmetry.space_group_name_H-M   'P 1'
#
loop_
_entity.id
_entity.type
_entity.pdbx_description
1 polymer ?
#
loop_
_entity_poly.entity_id
_entity_poly.type
_entity_poly.pdbx_seq_one_letter_code
_entity_poly.pdbx_strand_id
1 'polypeptide(L)' 'MNPEILQMKGMLAEAKKKYRSLDTEASGLVILIRSLLNPYEEIQKLDMDKVLVSVKRLKSVTVEMQALNDKIKRLESELE' A
#
# COMPACT_ATOMS: atom_id res chain seq x y z
N MET A 1 -21.99 -25.48 3.93
CA MET A 1 -21.13 -24.54 3.17
C MET A 1 -19.87 -25.31 2.80
N ASN A 2 -19.49 -25.34 1.51
CA ASN A 2 -18.29 -26.06 1.07
C ASN A 2 -17.05 -25.48 1.81
N PRO A 3 -16.24 -26.31 2.52
CA PRO A 3 -15.06 -25.87 3.25
C PRO A 3 -14.08 -25.03 2.40
N GLU A 4 -13.93 -25.37 1.13
CA GLU A 4 -13.06 -24.66 0.18
C GLU A 4 -13.57 -23.23 -0.09
N ILE A 5 -14.88 -23.07 -0.27
CA ILE A 5 -15.51 -21.76 -0.47
C ILE A 5 -15.35 -20.88 0.78
N LEU A 6 -15.47 -21.47 1.97
CA LEU A 6 -15.25 -20.75 3.22
C LEU A 6 -13.80 -20.28 3.34
N GLN A 7 -12.84 -21.14 3.01
CA GLN A 7 -11.42 -20.80 3.02
C GLN A 7 -11.09 -19.68 2.03
N MET A 8 -11.59 -19.76 0.78
CA MET A 8 -11.38 -18.72 -0.23
C MET A 8 -11.96 -17.37 0.19
N LYS A 9 -13.15 -17.35 0.81
CA LYS A 9 -13.73 -16.12 1.38
C LYS A 9 -12.89 -15.55 2.52
N GLY A 10 -12.31 -16.40 3.36
CA GLY A 10 -11.36 -15.99 4.41
C GLY A 10 -10.11 -15.32 3.82
N MET A 11 -9.50 -15.94 2.81
CA MET A 11 -8.34 -15.40 2.11
C MET A 11 -8.64 -14.06 1.42
N LEU A 12 -9.82 -13.92 0.82
CA LEU A 12 -10.27 -12.69 0.18
C LEU A 12 -10.45 -11.56 1.21
N ALA A 13 -11.07 -11.86 2.35
CA ALA A 13 -11.26 -10.90 3.43
C ALA A 13 -9.92 -10.39 3.99
N GLU A 14 -8.95 -11.29 4.16
CA GLU A 14 -7.61 -10.95 4.63
C GLU A 14 -6.86 -10.09 3.59
N ALA A 15 -6.91 -10.46 2.32
CA ALA A 15 -6.29 -9.69 1.24
C ALA A 15 -6.85 -8.27 1.16
N LYS A 16 -8.18 -8.11 1.22
CA LYS A 16 -8.86 -6.81 1.26
C LYS A 16 -8.50 -5.99 2.50
N LYS A 17 -8.38 -6.63 3.66
CA LYS A 17 -7.94 -5.95 4.90
C LYS A 17 -6.52 -5.43 4.75
N LYS A 18 -5.59 -6.26 4.27
CA LYS A 18 -4.19 -5.88 4.05
C LYS A 18 -4.07 -4.73 3.05
N TYR A 19 -4.85 -4.77 1.96
CA TYR A 19 -4.90 -3.69 0.97
C TYR A 19 -5.27 -2.35 1.60
N ARG A 20 -6.33 -2.29 2.42
CA ARG A 20 -6.74 -1.05 3.11
C ARG A 20 -5.68 -0.51 4.07
N SER A 21 -4.95 -1.40 4.76
CA SER A 21 -3.83 -0.98 5.62
C SER A 21 -2.70 -0.35 4.82
N LEU A 22 -2.32 -0.94 3.68
CA LEU A 22 -1.30 -0.40 2.79
C LEU A 22 -1.73 0.92 2.15
N ASP A 23 -3.01 1.07 1.80
CA ASP A 23 -3.58 2.32 1.27
C ASP A 23 -3.48 3.48 2.29
N THR A 24 -3.75 3.17 3.57
CA THR A 24 -3.58 4.13 4.66
C THR A 24 -2.10 4.51 4.83
N GLU A 25 -1.20 3.53 4.79
CA GLU A 25 0.26 3.76 4.86
C GLU A 25 0.76 4.62 3.69
N ALA A 26 0.37 4.30 2.46
CA ALA A 26 0.72 5.04 1.26
C ALA A 26 0.27 6.50 1.34
N SER A 27 -0.97 6.72 1.81
CA SER A 27 -1.52 8.07 2.02
C SER A 27 -0.70 8.87 3.03
N GLY A 28 -0.32 8.24 4.16
CA GLY A 28 0.55 8.86 5.16
C GLY A 28 1.94 9.22 4.62
N LEU A 29 2.54 8.33 3.82
CA LEU A 29 3.84 8.56 3.19
C LEU A 29 3.78 9.75 2.22
N VAL A 30 2.72 9.90 1.43
CA VAL A 30 2.55 11.05 0.53
C VAL A 30 2.51 12.36 1.32
N ILE A 31 1.77 12.41 2.43
CA ILE A 31 1.70 13.58 3.30
C ILE A 31 3.07 13.90 3.88
N LEU A 32 3.79 12.89 4.39
CA LEU A 32 5.13 13.06 4.94
C LEU A 32 6.11 13.58 3.89
N ILE A 33 6.14 12.99 2.70
CA ILE A 33 7.06 13.41 1.62
C ILE A 33 6.79 14.86 1.22
N ARG A 34 5.52 15.27 1.14
CA ARG A 34 5.16 16.67 0.86
C ARG A 34 5.65 17.62 1.95
N SER A 35 5.59 17.21 3.21
CA SER A 35 6.11 17.99 4.33
C SER A 35 7.64 18.11 4.29
N LEU A 36 8.34 17.06 3.87
CA LEU A 36 9.80 17.04 3.80
C LEU A 36 10.33 17.81 2.58
N LEU A 37 9.56 17.86 1.50
CA LEU A 37 9.89 18.63 0.29
C LEU A 37 9.25 20.02 0.34
N ASN A 38 9.50 20.75 1.43
CA ASN A 38 8.97 22.10 1.61
C ASN A 38 9.66 23.09 0.64
N PRO A 39 8.94 23.70 -0.31
CA PRO A 39 9.55 24.59 -1.30
C PRO A 39 9.97 25.95 -0.73
N TYR A 40 9.56 26.27 0.50
CA TYR A 40 9.91 27.52 1.17
C TYR A 40 11.16 27.40 2.06
N GLU A 41 11.76 26.23 2.11
CA GLU A 41 13.00 25.96 2.85
C GLU A 41 14.20 25.94 1.90
N GLU A 42 15.39 26.30 2.41
CA GLU A 42 16.61 26.23 1.62
C GLU A 42 16.90 24.77 1.23
N ILE A 43 17.23 24.53 -0.04
CA ILE A 43 17.48 23.18 -0.58
C ILE A 43 18.53 22.41 0.24
N GLN A 44 19.55 23.11 0.76
CA GLN A 44 20.62 22.50 1.56
C GLN A 44 20.15 22.06 2.96
N LYS A 45 18.99 22.53 3.43
CA LYS A 45 18.40 22.19 4.74
C LYS A 45 17.39 21.04 4.65
N LEU A 46 17.00 20.63 3.45
CA LEU A 46 16.07 19.50 3.27
C LEU A 46 16.73 18.19 3.73
N ASP A 47 16.01 17.43 4.55
CA ASP A 47 16.40 16.09 4.97
C ASP A 47 16.19 15.08 3.82
N MET A 48 17.12 15.08 2.87
CA MET A 48 17.04 14.25 1.66
C MET A 48 17.18 12.76 1.95
N ASP A 49 17.84 12.37 3.05
CA ASP A 49 17.94 10.97 3.46
C ASP A 49 16.57 10.43 3.87
N LYS A 50 15.83 11.20 4.67
CA LYS A 50 14.47 10.85 5.07
C LYS A 50 13.49 10.87 3.90
N VAL A 51 13.65 11.81 2.96
CA VAL A 51 12.89 11.81 1.70
C VAL A 51 13.14 10.51 0.94
N LEU A 52 14.40 10.12 0.74
CA LEU A 52 14.77 8.94 -0.02
C LEU A 52 14.19 7.66 0.59
N VAL A 53 14.30 7.49 1.91
CA VAL A 53 13.73 6.35 2.63
C VAL A 53 12.21 6.31 2.48
N SER A 54 11.54 7.45 2.63
CA SER A 54 10.08 7.55 2.53
C SER A 54 9.57 7.23 1.12
N VAL A 55 10.25 7.74 0.08
CA VAL A 55 9.92 7.47 -1.33
C VAL A 55 10.16 6.00 -1.67
N LYS A 56 11.26 5.40 -1.20
CA LYS A 56 11.53 3.97 -1.38
C LYS A 56 10.44 3.11 -0.77
N ARG A 57 9.99 3.43 0.45
CA ARG A 57 8.87 2.72 1.09
C ARG A 57 7.58 2.90 0.30
N LEU A 58 7.27 4.11 -0.16
CA LEU A 58 6.08 4.37 -0.99
C LEU A 58 6.11 3.53 -2.29
N LYS A 59 7.27 3.41 -2.94
CA LYS A 59 7.44 2.55 -4.11
C LYS A 59 7.20 1.07 -3.77
N SER A 60 7.72 0.58 -2.63
CA SER A 60 7.46 -0.79 -2.18
C SER A 60 5.97 -1.04 -1.95
N VAL A 61 5.32 -0.14 -1.21
CA VAL A 61 3.88 -0.26 -0.87
C VAL A 61 3.03 -0.30 -2.13
N THR A 62 3.29 0.55 -3.13
CA THR A 62 2.53 0.54 -4.38
C THR A 62 2.69 -0.76 -5.17
N VAL A 63 3.88 -1.38 -5.16
CA VAL A 63 4.09 -2.71 -5.76
C VAL A 63 3.33 -3.79 -4.99
N GLU A 64 3.37 -3.77 -3.66
CA GLU A 64 2.62 -4.70 -2.81
C GLU A 64 1.10 -4.58 -3.02
N MET A 65 0.60 -3.35 -3.15
CA MET A 65 -0.81 -3.07 -3.43
C MET A 65 -1.24 -3.60 -4.78
N GLN A 66 -0.41 -3.44 -5.83
CA GLN A 66 -0.70 -3.97 -7.16
C GLN A 66 -0.83 -5.50 -7.11
N ALA A 67 0.12 -6.19 -6.47
CA ALA A 67 0.08 -7.63 -6.32
C ALA A 67 -1.14 -8.12 -5.51
N LEU A 68 -1.51 -7.39 -4.46
CA LEU A 68 -2.73 -7.70 -3.68
C LEU A 68 -4.00 -7.48 -4.49
N ASN A 69 -4.06 -6.42 -5.30
CA ASN A 69 -5.20 -6.16 -6.16
C ASN A 69 -5.40 -7.28 -7.18
N ASP A 70 -4.31 -7.75 -7.80
CA ASP A 70 -4.36 -8.88 -8.72
C ASP A 70 -4.80 -10.17 -8.01
N LYS A 71 -4.34 -10.41 -6.77
CA LYS A 71 -4.79 -11.53 -5.94
C LYS A 71 -6.28 -11.43 -5.60
N ILE A 72 -6.77 -10.25 -5.23
CA ILE A 72 -8.18 -10.00 -4.91
C ILE A 72 -9.05 -10.33 -6.12
N LYS A 73 -8.71 -9.81 -7.31
CA LYS A 73 -9.45 -10.07 -8.54
C LYS A 73 -9.54 -11.55 -8.89
N ARG A 74 -8.44 -12.31 -8.71
CA ARG A 74 -8.43 -13.76 -8.93
C ARG A 74 -9.38 -14.48 -7.97
N LEU A 75 -9.28 -14.18 -6.68
CA LEU A 75 -10.13 -14.77 -5.66
C LEU A 75 -11.62 -14.41 -5.84
N GLU A 76 -11.92 -13.21 -6.33
CA GLU A 76 -13.29 -12.80 -6.67
C GLU A 76 -13.81 -13.60 -7.86
N SER A 77 -13.02 -13.77 -8.92
CA SER A 77 -13.40 -14.56 -10.10
C SER A 77 -13.56 -16.06 -9.81
N GLU A 78 -12.85 -16.61 -8.83
CA GLU A 78 -12.98 -18.02 -8.40
C GLU A 78 -14.21 -18.25 -7.50
N LEU A 79 -14.82 -17.17 -6.97
CA LEU A 79 -15.97 -17.20 -6.09
C LEU A 79 -17.30 -16.80 -6.76
N GLU A 80 -17.24 -16.25 -7.98
CA GLU A 80 -18.38 -16.08 -8.90
C GLU A 80 -18.81 -17.40 -9.53
#